data_AF-A0A9Q9HN16-F1
#
_entry.id   AF-A0A9Q9HN16-F1
#
_cell.length_a   1.000
_cell.length_b   1.000
_cell.length_c   1.000
_cell.angle_alpha   90.00
_cell.angle_beta   90.00
_cell.angle_gamma   90.00
#
_symmetry.space_group_name_H-M   'P 1'
#
loop_
_entity.id
_entity.type
_entity.pdbx_description
1 polymer ?
#
loop_
_entity_poly.entity_id
_entity_poly.type
_entity_poly.pdbx_seq_one_letter_code
_entity_poly.pdbx_strand_id
1 'polypeptide(L)'
;MTEFLEELPVGCPPDDAEDGLLEEVWRFHQGVTPKPEHFFSHAKLGKNNHRNVCQCVFSSCSLFKTKRARQMAKLPFFKKKMASELKIPAKSGKFLQGRDGHVDFWMYTSFDPLASILRTEKL
;
A
#
# COMPACT_ATOMS: atom_id res chain seq x y z
N MET A 1 -11.30 17.00 10.74
CA MET A 1 -11.47 15.53 10.80
C MET A 1 -10.64 14.95 9.68
N THR A 2 -9.87 13.90 9.93
CA THR A 2 -9.05 13.29 8.89
C THR A 2 -9.88 12.21 8.22
N GLU A 3 -10.17 12.38 6.94
CA GLU A 3 -10.98 11.44 6.16
C GLU A 3 -10.07 10.48 5.38
N PHE A 4 -10.47 9.22 5.30
CA PHE A 4 -9.76 8.22 4.49
C PHE A 4 -10.15 8.36 3.01
N LEU A 5 -9.18 8.11 2.13
CA LEU A 5 -9.34 8.19 0.67
C LEU A 5 -10.42 7.22 0.14
N GLU A 6 -10.62 6.12 0.85
CA GLU A 6 -11.57 5.08 0.52
C GLU A 6 -12.53 4.84 1.68
N GLU A 7 -13.73 4.34 1.39
CA GLU A 7 -14.66 3.89 2.42
C GLU A 7 -14.09 2.66 3.12
N LEU A 8 -13.91 2.77 4.43
CA LEU A 8 -13.35 1.70 5.25
C LEU A 8 -14.44 1.00 6.08
N PRO A 9 -14.29 -0.30 6.36
CA PRO A 9 -15.18 -1.00 7.29
C PRO A 9 -15.17 -0.38 8.69
N VAL A 10 -16.21 -0.65 9.46
CA VAL A 10 -16.26 -0.27 10.89
C VAL A 10 -15.06 -0.88 11.63
N GLY A 11 -14.37 -0.07 12.44
CA GLY A 11 -13.16 -0.47 13.17
C GLY A 11 -11.91 -0.59 12.29
N CYS A 12 -11.91 0.04 11.11
CA CYS A 12 -10.76 0.12 10.22
C CYS A 12 -10.33 1.57 10.00
N PRO A 13 -9.02 1.91 10.08
CA PRO A 13 -7.89 1.06 10.45
C PRO A 13 -8.02 0.52 11.89
N PRO A 14 -7.29 -0.55 12.25
CA PRO A 14 -7.23 -1.04 13.63
C PRO A 14 -6.73 0.03 14.60
N ASP A 15 -7.09 -0.07 15.88
CA ASP A 15 -6.73 0.93 16.90
C ASP A 15 -5.21 1.04 17.12
N ASP A 16 -4.48 -0.06 16.88
CA ASP A 16 -3.02 -0.13 16.93
C ASP A 16 -2.33 0.34 15.64
N ALA A 17 -3.08 0.80 14.63
CA ALA A 17 -2.50 1.39 13.44
C ALA A 17 -1.89 2.78 13.73
N GLU A 18 -0.64 2.94 13.31
CA GLU A 18 0.19 4.11 13.56
C GLU A 18 0.03 5.15 12.46
N ASP A 19 0.20 6.43 12.81
CA ASP A 19 0.35 7.53 11.86
C ASP A 19 1.76 8.11 12.04
N GLY A 20 2.61 7.95 11.03
CA GLY A 20 4.02 8.26 11.13
C GLY A 20 4.72 8.23 9.78
N LEU A 21 6.01 8.51 9.79
CA LEU A 21 6.85 8.47 8.61
C LEU A 21 7.09 7.01 8.18
N LEU A 22 6.75 6.66 6.94
CA LEU A 22 7.19 5.42 6.31
C LEU A 22 8.27 5.73 5.29
N GLU A 23 9.51 5.39 5.64
CA GLU A 23 10.65 5.41 4.73
C GLU A 23 10.81 4.07 4.01
N GLU A 24 11.29 4.14 2.76
CA GLU A 24 11.71 3.02 1.93
C GLU A 24 10.67 1.89 1.84
N VAL A 25 9.44 2.27 1.52
CA VAL A 25 8.35 1.32 1.25
C VAL A 25 8.08 1.25 -0.25
N TRP A 26 7.71 0.05 -0.70
CA TRP A 26 7.57 -0.25 -2.12
C TRP A 26 6.17 -0.70 -2.46
N ARG A 27 5.62 -0.19 -3.56
CA ARG A 27 4.34 -0.61 -4.14
C ARG A 27 4.57 -1.25 -5.50
N PHE A 28 4.16 -2.50 -5.66
CA PHE A 28 4.14 -3.16 -6.97
C PHE A 28 2.92 -2.75 -7.79
N HIS A 29 3.12 -2.41 -9.05
CA HIS A 29 2.06 -2.03 -9.98
C HIS A 29 2.31 -2.53 -11.41
N GLN A 30 1.29 -2.43 -12.26
CA GLN A 30 1.42 -2.72 -13.69
C GLN A 30 1.85 -1.46 -14.44
N GLY A 31 2.50 -1.64 -15.60
CA GLY A 31 2.95 -0.53 -16.43
C GLY A 31 4.20 0.20 -15.91
N VAL A 32 4.81 0.99 -16.78
CA VAL A 32 6.04 1.75 -16.50
C VAL A 32 5.74 3.00 -15.68
N THR A 33 4.64 3.68 -15.99
CA THR A 33 4.23 4.91 -15.30
C THR A 33 3.20 4.56 -14.21
N PRO A 34 3.46 4.92 -12.94
CA PRO A 34 2.48 4.75 -11.87
C PRO A 34 1.28 5.67 -12.10
N LYS A 35 0.09 5.20 -11.72
CA LYS A 35 -1.18 5.92 -11.81
C LYS A 35 -1.87 5.88 -10.44
N PRO A 36 -2.79 6.82 -10.14
CA PRO A 36 -3.49 6.82 -8.84
C PRO A 36 -4.17 5.48 -8.52
N GLU A 37 -4.79 4.85 -9.53
CA GLU A 37 -5.46 3.55 -9.42
C GLU A 37 -4.54 2.39 -8.96
N HIS A 38 -3.23 2.52 -9.13
CA HIS A 38 -2.28 1.50 -8.67
C HIS A 38 -2.12 1.49 -7.14
N PHE A 39 -2.53 2.56 -6.47
CA PHE A 39 -2.48 2.71 -5.01
C PHE A 39 -3.81 2.37 -4.34
N PHE A 40 -4.87 2.10 -5.12
CA PHE A 40 -6.14 1.67 -4.55
C PHE A 40 -6.02 0.30 -3.88
N SER A 41 -6.82 0.12 -2.82
CA SER A 41 -6.95 -1.16 -2.13
C SER A 41 -7.58 -2.24 -3.01
N HIS A 42 -7.51 -3.49 -2.59
CA HIS A 42 -8.22 -4.55 -3.29
C HIS A 42 -9.74 -4.40 -3.20
N ALA A 43 -10.25 -3.86 -2.09
CA ALA A 43 -11.66 -3.52 -1.92
C ALA A 43 -12.12 -2.47 -2.95
N LYS A 44 -11.40 -1.35 -3.08
CA LYS A 44 -11.73 -0.28 -4.03
C LYS A 44 -11.64 -0.72 -5.49
N LEU A 45 -10.73 -1.65 -5.80
CA LEU A 45 -10.61 -2.25 -7.13
C LEU A 45 -11.68 -3.32 -7.43
N GLY A 46 -12.60 -3.60 -6.51
CA GLY A 46 -13.67 -4.59 -6.70
C GLY A 46 -13.13 -6.02 -6.84
N LYS A 47 -11.97 -6.32 -6.25
CA LYS A 47 -11.40 -7.67 -6.34
C LYS A 47 -12.15 -8.62 -5.42
N ASN A 48 -12.21 -9.88 -5.83
CA ASN A 48 -12.74 -10.94 -5.00
C ASN A 48 -11.75 -11.32 -3.89
N ASN A 49 -12.23 -11.34 -2.65
CA ASN A 49 -11.46 -11.77 -1.48
C ASN A 49 -11.41 -13.30 -1.35
N HIS A 50 -10.88 -13.99 -2.37
CA HIS A 50 -10.84 -15.46 -2.42
C HIS A 50 -10.03 -16.12 -1.30
N ARG A 51 -9.19 -15.36 -0.60
CA ARG A 51 -8.32 -15.85 0.48
C ARG A 51 -8.89 -15.59 1.87
N ASN A 52 -10.13 -15.09 1.95
CA ASN A 52 -10.81 -14.76 3.19
C ASN A 52 -9.96 -13.87 4.11
N VAL A 53 -9.26 -12.90 3.51
CA VAL A 53 -8.44 -11.92 4.23
C VAL A 53 -9.36 -11.02 5.03
N CYS A 54 -8.95 -10.57 6.21
CA CYS A 54 -9.71 -9.58 6.97
C CYS A 54 -10.07 -8.36 6.10
N GLN A 55 -11.33 -7.91 6.15
CA GLN A 55 -11.83 -6.85 5.27
C GLN A 55 -11.07 -5.53 5.43
N CYS A 56 -10.59 -5.22 6.65
CA CYS A 56 -9.80 -4.01 6.87
C CYS A 56 -8.46 -4.05 6.13
N VAL A 57 -7.73 -5.18 6.20
CA VAL A 57 -6.50 -5.43 5.43
C VAL A 57 -6.80 -5.45 3.93
N PHE A 58 -7.94 -6.02 3.51
CA PHE A 58 -8.36 -6.00 2.11
C PHE A 58 -8.65 -4.58 1.58
N SER A 59 -8.97 -3.66 2.49
CA SER A 59 -9.20 -2.23 2.24
C SER A 59 -7.93 -1.39 2.43
N SER A 60 -6.76 -2.01 2.61
CA SER A 60 -5.47 -1.32 2.67
C SER A 60 -4.78 -1.26 1.30
N CYS A 61 -3.90 -0.28 1.11
CA CYS A 61 -2.88 -0.30 0.08
C CYS A 61 -1.67 -1.09 0.57
N SER A 62 -1.48 -2.29 0.02
CA SER A 62 -0.32 -3.13 0.35
C SER A 62 1.00 -2.53 -0.11
N LEU A 63 1.89 -2.26 0.84
CA LEU A 63 3.26 -1.82 0.64
C LEU A 63 4.25 -2.87 1.18
N PHE A 64 5.52 -2.75 0.81
CA PHE A 64 6.57 -3.69 1.25
C PHE A 64 7.86 -2.95 1.62
N LYS A 65 8.47 -3.28 2.74
CA LYS A 65 9.84 -2.86 3.07
C LYS A 65 10.82 -3.44 2.05
N THR A 66 11.92 -2.73 1.79
CA THR A 66 12.91 -3.07 0.74
C THR A 66 13.30 -4.55 0.69
N LYS A 67 13.68 -5.15 1.83
CA LYS A 67 14.05 -6.58 1.88
C LYS A 67 12.93 -7.49 1.39
N ARG A 68 11.69 -7.23 1.82
CA ARG A 68 10.51 -8.00 1.43
C ARG A 68 10.16 -7.76 -0.02
N ALA A 69 10.22 -6.52 -0.49
CA ALA A 69 9.96 -6.16 -1.88
C ALA A 69 10.86 -6.97 -2.83
N ARG A 70 12.17 -7.03 -2.57
CA ARG A 70 13.12 -7.84 -3.36
C ARG A 70 12.84 -9.35 -3.32
N GLN A 71 12.29 -9.87 -2.22
CA GLN A 71 11.85 -11.27 -2.17
C GLN A 71 10.58 -11.49 -3.01
N MET A 72 9.60 -10.60 -2.90
CA MET A 72 8.35 -10.67 -3.64
C MET A 72 8.60 -10.59 -5.15
N ALA A 73 9.55 -9.75 -5.59
CA ALA A 73 9.92 -9.60 -7.00
C ALA A 73 10.37 -10.90 -7.68
N LYS A 74 10.90 -11.87 -6.91
CA LYS A 74 11.29 -13.19 -7.41
C LYS A 74 10.10 -14.10 -7.72
N LEU A 75 8.92 -13.81 -7.16
CA LEU A 75 7.74 -14.63 -7.37
C LEU A 75 7.16 -14.39 -8.78
N PRO A 76 6.65 -15.44 -9.47
CA PRO A 76 6.16 -15.32 -10.85
C PRO A 76 5.14 -14.20 -11.07
N PHE A 77 4.26 -13.97 -10.09
CA PHE A 77 3.23 -12.93 -10.15
C PHE A 77 3.78 -11.50 -10.16
N PHE A 78 4.91 -11.26 -9.51
CA PHE A 78 5.51 -9.92 -9.39
C PHE A 78 6.65 -9.67 -10.38
N LYS A 79 7.25 -10.73 -10.95
CA LYS A 79 8.37 -10.64 -11.90
C LYS A 79 8.10 -9.78 -13.15
N LYS A 80 6.83 -9.57 -13.50
CA LYS A 80 6.40 -8.74 -14.65
C LYS A 80 5.95 -7.33 -14.25
N LYS A 81 5.98 -7.00 -12.97
CA LYS A 81 5.53 -5.70 -12.44
C LYS A 81 6.69 -4.74 -12.28
N MET A 82 6.37 -3.46 -12.29
CA MET A 82 7.25 -2.41 -11.77
C MET A 82 6.99 -2.25 -10.28
N ALA A 83 7.93 -1.66 -9.57
CA ALA A 83 7.76 -1.25 -8.18
C ALA A 83 8.18 0.20 -8.02
N SER A 84 7.32 1.00 -7.39
CA SER A 84 7.63 2.37 -6.98
C SER A 84 8.09 2.35 -5.54
N GLU A 85 9.21 3.00 -5.26
CA GLU A 85 9.64 3.33 -3.91
C GLU A 85 8.99 4.64 -3.47
N LEU A 86 8.47 4.67 -2.26
CA LEU A 86 7.81 5.82 -1.67
C LEU A 86 8.49 6.23 -0.36
N LYS A 87 8.51 7.54 -0.14
CA LYS A 87 8.68 8.15 1.17
C LYS A 87 7.38 8.82 1.56
N ILE A 88 6.67 8.23 2.51
CA ILE A 88 5.33 8.66 2.90
C ILE A 88 5.44 9.46 4.21
N PRO A 89 5.21 10.78 4.20
CA PRO A 89 5.29 11.60 5.40
C PRO A 89 4.25 11.20 6.45
N ALA A 90 4.47 11.56 7.71
CA ALA A 90 3.42 11.53 8.72
C ALA A 90 2.21 12.37 8.27
N LYS A 91 1.02 12.05 8.78
CA LYS A 91 -0.28 12.64 8.41
C LYS A 91 -0.71 12.36 6.96
N SER A 92 -0.15 11.32 6.34
CA SER A 92 -0.54 10.86 5.00
C SER A 92 -1.57 9.72 5.04
N GLY A 93 -1.72 9.09 6.20
CA GLY A 93 -2.57 7.93 6.41
C GLY A 93 -2.14 7.18 7.66
N LYS A 94 -2.87 6.12 7.97
CA LYS A 94 -2.47 5.16 9.01
C LYS A 94 -1.84 3.93 8.38
N PHE A 95 -0.91 3.31 9.07
CA PHE A 95 -0.35 2.03 8.67
C PHE A 95 -0.27 1.03 9.81
N LEU A 96 -0.27 -0.25 9.46
CA LEU A 96 0.06 -1.34 10.35
C LEU A 96 1.18 -2.16 9.73
N GLN A 97 2.20 -2.49 10.52
CA GLN A 97 3.27 -3.36 10.07
C GLN A 97 2.78 -4.81 10.10
N GLY A 98 2.63 -5.39 8.91
CA GLY A 98 2.34 -6.80 8.75
C GLY A 98 3.57 -7.68 9.03
N ARG A 99 3.39 -8.98 8.87
CA ARG A 99 4.48 -9.95 9.00
C ARG A 99 5.49 -9.81 7.85
N ASP A 100 6.75 -10.08 8.15
CA ASP A 100 7.86 -10.15 7.18
C ASP A 100 8.10 -8.88 6.35
N GLY A 101 7.71 -7.70 6.85
CA GLY A 101 7.92 -6.42 6.18
C GLY A 101 6.90 -6.08 5.10
N HIS A 102 5.75 -6.74 5.08
CA HIS A 102 4.55 -6.19 4.43
C HIS A 102 3.96 -5.09 5.32
N VAL A 103 3.37 -4.06 4.71
CA VAL A 103 2.77 -2.92 5.40
C VAL A 103 1.37 -2.70 4.82
N ASP A 104 0.37 -2.65 5.69
CA ASP A 104 -0.99 -2.26 5.36
C ASP A 104 -1.12 -0.75 5.54
N PHE A 105 -1.46 -0.01 4.49
CA PHE A 105 -1.53 1.45 4.54
C PHE A 105 -2.91 1.96 4.09
N TRP A 106 -3.57 2.74 4.95
CA TRP A 106 -4.84 3.40 4.70
C TRP A 106 -4.63 4.89 4.54
N MET A 107 -4.67 5.35 3.29
CA MET A 107 -4.39 6.74 2.91
C MET A 107 -5.50 7.68 3.35
N TYR A 108 -5.12 8.89 3.77
CA TYR A 108 -6.07 9.98 3.92
C TYR A 108 -6.38 10.64 2.58
N THR A 109 -7.51 11.33 2.49
CA THR A 109 -7.94 12.08 1.30
C THR A 109 -6.96 13.18 0.90
N SER A 110 -6.21 13.72 1.86
CA SER A 110 -5.22 14.78 1.64
C SER A 110 -3.89 14.29 1.05
N PHE A 111 -3.69 12.99 0.94
CA PHE A 111 -2.42 12.41 0.51
C PHE A 111 -2.40 12.09 -0.99
N ASP A 112 -1.38 12.58 -1.69
CA ASP A 112 -1.08 12.18 -3.06
C ASP A 112 0.06 11.14 -3.07
N PRO A 113 -0.22 9.87 -3.40
CA PRO A 113 0.81 8.83 -3.47
C PRO A 113 1.79 9.06 -4.62
N LEU A 114 1.41 9.71 -5.72
CA LEU A 114 2.29 9.93 -6.86
C LEU A 114 3.39 10.95 -6.55
N ALA A 115 3.05 12.02 -5.82
CA ALA A 115 4.00 13.00 -5.33
C ALA A 115 5.02 12.41 -4.33
N SER A 116 4.73 11.24 -3.76
CA SER A 116 5.57 10.57 -2.77
C SER A 116 6.52 9.53 -3.36
N ILE A 117 6.49 9.32 -4.68
CA ILE A 117 7.34 8.36 -5.37
C ILE A 117 8.74 8.94 -5.55
N LEU A 118 9.75 8.23 -5.06
CA LEU A 118 11.16 8.58 -5.24
C LEU A 118 11.73 8.04 -6.55
N ARG A 119 11.38 6.80 -6.89
CA ARG A 119 11.78 6.12 -8.12
C ARG A 119 10.83 4.98 -8.45
N THR A 120 10.81 4.57 -9.70
CA THR A 120 10.09 3.38 -10.17
C THR A 120 11.04 2.51 -10.98
N GLU A 121 11.17 1.25 -10.58
CA GLU A 121 12.10 0.31 -11.20
C GLU A 121 11.58 -1.12 -11.19
N LYS A 122 12.30 -2.01 -11.86
CA LYS A 122 12.09 -3.45 -11.76
C LYS A 122 13.02 -4.00 -10.69
N LEU A 123 12.44 -4.62 -9.66
CA LEU A 123 13.16 -5.22 -8.53
C LEU A 123 13.63 -6.65 -8.79
#